data_AF-A0A1N7PQW9-F1
#
_entry.id   AF-A0A1N7PQW9-F1
#
_cell.length_a   1.000
_cell.length_b   1.000
_cell.length_c   1.000
_cell.angle_alpha   90.00
_cell.angle_beta   90.00
_cell.angle_gamma   90.00
#
_symmetry.space_group_name_H-M   'P 1'
#
loop_
_entity.id
_entity.type
_entity.pdbx_description
1 polymer ?
#
loop_
_entity_poly.entity_id
_entity_poly.type
_entity_poly.pdbx_seq_one_letter_code
_entity_poly.pdbx_strand_id
1 'polypeptide(L)'
;METTKRLLFLDDVRYPIEAYHYTKQDIFLRKDWHIVRNYNQFINRILEKVLPEMISFDHDLADVHYLKPDTEDFVEKTGYDCAKWLIEYCMDNHLSLPKFYCHSMNPVGKKNIEVLLKNFKTIKN
;
A
#
# COMPACT_ATOMS: atom_id res chain seq x y z
N MET A 1 13.98 11.48 20.74
CA MET A 1 13.07 12.08 19.74
C MET A 1 12.72 10.98 18.76
N GLU A 2 11.54 10.39 18.86
CA GLU A 2 11.18 9.19 18.09
C GLU A 2 10.76 9.56 16.66
N THR A 3 11.73 9.64 15.74
CA THR A 3 11.44 9.73 14.31
C THR A 3 11.01 8.37 13.80
N THR A 4 9.80 7.92 14.11
CA THR A 4 9.24 6.71 13.50
C THR A 4 8.64 7.00 12.13
N LYS A 5 9.47 7.54 11.23
CA LYS A 5 9.23 7.50 9.79
C LYS A 5 9.56 6.07 9.33
N ARG A 6 8.56 5.19 9.36
CA ARG A 6 8.70 3.76 9.02
C ARG A 6 8.25 3.52 7.56
N LEU A 7 8.80 2.49 6.94
CA LEU A 7 8.34 2.03 5.62
C LEU A 7 7.10 1.14 5.80
N LEU A 8 6.14 1.18 4.87
CA LEU A 8 4.91 0.39 4.94
C LEU A 8 4.80 -0.56 3.75
N PHE A 9 4.74 -1.86 4.01
CA PHE A 9 4.64 -2.91 2.99
C PHE A 9 3.23 -3.51 3.04
N LEU A 10 2.43 -3.27 2.00
CA LEU A 10 1.09 -3.82 1.84
C LEU A 10 1.17 -5.05 0.93
N ASP A 11 1.04 -6.23 1.51
CA ASP A 11 0.99 -7.52 0.81
C ASP A 11 0.37 -8.55 1.77
N ASP A 12 -0.59 -9.32 1.28
CA ASP A 12 -1.34 -10.31 2.05
C ASP A 12 -0.51 -11.56 2.39
N VAL A 13 0.46 -11.92 1.53
CA VAL A 13 1.25 -13.15 1.64
C VAL A 13 2.73 -12.86 1.91
N ARG A 14 3.34 -12.00 1.09
CA ARG A 14 4.79 -11.89 0.96
C ARG A 14 5.41 -10.99 2.02
N TYR A 15 6.70 -11.15 2.21
CA TYR A 15 7.56 -10.27 2.99
C TYR A 15 8.45 -9.43 2.06
N PRO A 16 9.00 -8.29 2.51
CA PRO A 16 9.87 -7.44 1.70
C PRO A 16 11.03 -8.21 1.04
N ILE A 17 11.68 -9.13 1.76
CA ILE A 17 12.80 -9.92 1.19
C ILE A 17 12.38 -10.75 -0.03
N GLU A 18 11.12 -11.21 -0.09
CA GLU A 18 10.60 -11.92 -1.25
C GLU A 18 10.39 -10.98 -2.44
N ALA A 19 9.91 -9.76 -2.18
CA ALA A 19 9.84 -8.70 -3.19
C ALA A 19 11.22 -8.36 -3.77
N TYR A 20 12.27 -8.36 -2.94
CA TYR A 20 13.64 -8.16 -3.43
C TYR A 20 14.04 -9.20 -4.49
N HIS A 21 13.64 -10.47 -4.33
CA HIS A 21 14.11 -11.54 -5.21
C HIS A 21 13.74 -11.33 -6.68
N TYR A 22 12.59 -10.71 -6.98
CA TYR A 22 12.15 -10.45 -8.36
C TYR A 22 12.22 -8.96 -8.75
N THR A 23 12.16 -8.02 -7.81
CA THR A 23 12.31 -6.59 -8.13
C THR A 23 13.78 -6.15 -8.22
N LYS A 24 14.68 -6.84 -7.51
CA LYS A 24 16.09 -6.48 -7.32
C LYS A 24 16.30 -5.06 -6.77
N GLN A 25 15.33 -4.51 -6.04
CA GLN A 25 15.45 -3.18 -5.44
C GLN A 25 15.92 -3.27 -3.99
N ASP A 26 17.09 -2.71 -3.69
CA ASP A 26 17.73 -2.79 -2.36
C ASP A 26 16.89 -2.22 -1.21
N ILE A 27 15.90 -1.36 -1.51
CA ILE A 27 14.98 -0.84 -0.49
C ILE A 27 14.22 -1.94 0.25
N PHE A 28 13.97 -3.07 -0.42
CA PHE A 28 13.30 -4.23 0.16
C PHE A 28 14.21 -5.05 1.09
N LEU A 29 15.52 -4.78 1.13
CA LEU A 29 16.46 -5.37 2.10
C LEU A 29 16.48 -4.64 3.45
N ARG A 30 15.84 -3.47 3.53
CA ARG A 30 15.73 -2.73 4.81
C ARG A 30 14.93 -3.52 5.83
N LYS A 31 15.22 -3.30 7.11
CA LYS A 31 14.59 -4.02 8.24
C LYS A 31 13.44 -3.26 8.90
N ASP A 32 13.21 -2.00 8.52
CA ASP A 32 12.23 -1.11 9.16
C ASP A 32 10.88 -1.04 8.42
N TRP A 33 10.61 -2.05 7.58
CA TRP A 33 9.28 -2.28 7.01
C TRP A 33 8.30 -2.72 8.09
N HIS A 34 7.18 -2.01 8.17
CA HIS A 34 5.98 -2.48 8.83
C HIS A 34 5.08 -3.12 7.78
N ILE A 35 4.59 -4.33 8.04
CA ILE A 35 3.79 -5.09 7.10
C ILE A 35 2.32 -4.99 7.50
N VAL A 36 1.47 -4.68 6.52
CA VAL A 36 0.00 -4.72 6.65
C VAL A 36 -0.53 -5.69 5.61
N ARG A 37 -1.48 -6.54 6.04
CA ARG A 37 -1.93 -7.69 5.26
C ARG A 37 -3.17 -7.45 4.43
N ASN A 38 -3.90 -6.37 4.71
CA ASN A 38 -5.14 -6.08 4.02
C ASN A 38 -5.51 -4.60 4.12
N TYR A 39 -6.63 -4.26 3.47
CA TYR A 39 -7.17 -2.92 3.43
C TYR A 39 -7.36 -2.35 4.85
N ASN A 40 -8.05 -3.05 5.74
CA ASN A 40 -8.33 -2.54 7.09
C ASN A 40 -7.05 -2.26 7.89
N GLN A 41 -6.07 -3.16 7.84
CA GLN A 41 -4.77 -2.94 8.49
C GLN A 41 -4.04 -1.73 7.89
N PHE A 42 -4.12 -1.53 6.57
CA PHE A 42 -3.54 -0.37 5.90
C PHE A 42 -4.16 0.94 6.41
N ILE A 43 -5.48 1.03 6.45
CA ILE A 43 -6.22 2.21 6.94
C ILE A 43 -5.86 2.50 8.40
N ASN A 44 -6.01 1.50 9.28
CA ASN A 44 -5.74 1.65 10.71
C ASN A 44 -4.29 2.10 10.95
N ARG A 45 -3.35 1.52 10.19
CA ARG A 45 -1.93 1.87 10.31
C ARG A 45 -1.64 3.32 9.95
N ILE A 46 -2.36 3.89 8.97
CA ILE A 46 -2.21 5.30 8.59
C ILE A 46 -2.93 6.22 9.58
N LEU A 47 -4.09 5.83 10.10
CA LEU A 47 -4.85 6.65 11.06
C LEU A 47 -4.18 6.72 12.44
N GLU A 48 -3.57 5.65 12.91
CA GLU A 48 -2.95 5.58 14.26
C GLU A 48 -1.57 6.24 14.35
N LYS A 49 -0.94 6.58 13.22
CA LYS A 49 0.47 6.97 13.14
C LYS A 49 0.69 8.11 12.16
N VAL A 50 1.88 8.69 12.24
CA VAL A 50 2.37 9.59 11.20
C VAL A 50 2.49 8.82 9.89
N LEU A 51 2.11 9.48 8.81
CA LEU A 51 2.24 8.97 7.44
C LEU A 51 3.67 8.42 7.20
N PRO A 52 3.80 7.20 6.65
CA PRO A 52 5.11 6.59 6.41
C PRO A 52 5.93 7.40 5.41
N GLU A 53 7.26 7.27 5.45
CA GLU A 53 8.12 7.90 4.42
C GLU A 53 7.85 7.31 3.05
N MET A 54 7.61 5.99 3.01
CA MET A 54 7.40 5.26 1.79
C MET A 54 6.43 4.09 2.00
N ILE A 55 5.62 3.84 0.98
CA ILE A 55 4.70 2.71 0.93
C ILE A 55 5.02 1.85 -0.29
N SER A 56 4.98 0.52 -0.15
CA SER A 56 5.00 -0.38 -1.29
C SER A 56 3.72 -1.22 -1.33
N PHE A 57 3.10 -1.27 -2.50
CA PHE A 57 1.79 -1.90 -2.72
C PHE A 57 1.93 -3.19 -3.52
N ASP A 58 1.38 -4.28 -3.00
CA ASP A 58 0.80 -5.35 -3.82
C ASP A 58 -0.61 -4.95 -4.26
N HIS A 59 -1.06 -5.43 -5.42
CA HIS A 59 -2.38 -5.15 -5.95
C HIS A 59 -3.42 -6.13 -5.41
N ASP A 60 -3.09 -7.42 -5.39
CA ASP A 60 -4.00 -8.49 -5.06
C ASP A 60 -3.94 -8.68 -3.53
N LEU A 61 -5.01 -8.31 -2.85
CA LEU A 61 -5.14 -8.53 -1.40
C LEU A 61 -6.23 -9.58 -1.27
N ALA A 62 -5.86 -10.86 -1.20
CA ALA A 62 -6.81 -11.95 -1.01
C ALA A 62 -7.35 -11.91 0.43
N ASP A 63 -8.21 -10.93 0.72
CA ASP A 63 -8.67 -10.59 2.07
C ASP A 63 -9.66 -11.65 2.64
N VAL A 64 -10.00 -12.70 1.87
CA VAL A 64 -11.13 -13.57 2.20
C VAL A 64 -10.89 -15.04 1.83
N HIS A 65 -10.15 -15.73 2.68
CA HIS A 65 -10.32 -17.18 2.86
C HIS A 65 -11.09 -17.54 4.14
N TYR A 66 -11.58 -16.57 4.93
CA TYR A 66 -12.16 -16.83 6.25
C TYR A 66 -13.53 -16.19 6.55
N LEU A 67 -14.14 -15.44 5.63
CA LEU A 67 -15.47 -14.86 5.85
C LEU A 67 -16.44 -15.32 4.76
N LYS A 68 -17.60 -15.75 5.23
CA LYS A 68 -18.64 -16.51 4.52
C LYS A 68 -18.90 -15.99 3.08
N PRO A 69 -18.92 -16.86 2.07
CA PRO A 69 -19.17 -16.47 0.67
C PRO A 69 -20.60 -15.94 0.39
N ASP A 70 -21.52 -16.05 1.35
CA ASP A 70 -22.97 -15.91 1.09
C ASP A 70 -23.53 -14.50 1.36
N THR A 71 -22.71 -13.45 1.26
CA THR A 71 -23.22 -12.07 1.23
C THR A 71 -22.96 -11.48 -0.15
N GLU A 72 -24.00 -11.31 -0.96
CA GLU A 72 -23.97 -10.77 -2.33
C GLU A 72 -23.36 -9.35 -2.43
N ASP A 73 -23.09 -8.69 -1.29
CA ASP A 73 -22.61 -7.31 -1.21
C ASP A 73 -21.10 -7.17 -0.89
N PHE A 74 -20.33 -8.26 -0.76
CA PHE A 74 -18.91 -8.13 -0.40
C PHE A 74 -18.04 -7.80 -1.62
N VAL A 75 -17.58 -6.55 -1.71
CA VAL A 75 -16.58 -6.12 -2.70
C VAL A 75 -15.18 -6.27 -2.10
N GLU A 76 -14.41 -7.20 -2.66
CA GLU A 76 -13.00 -7.40 -2.31
C GLU A 76 -12.20 -6.09 -2.53
N LYS A 77 -11.47 -5.67 -1.49
CA LYS A 77 -10.64 -4.47 -1.54
C LYS A 77 -9.23 -4.83 -1.95
N THR A 78 -8.71 -4.10 -2.93
CA THR A 78 -7.40 -4.32 -3.54
C THR A 78 -6.37 -3.30 -3.04
N GLY A 79 -5.10 -3.49 -3.41
CA GLY A 79 -4.08 -2.46 -3.23
C GLY A 79 -4.37 -1.17 -3.98
N TYR A 80 -5.15 -1.24 -5.07
CA TYR A 80 -5.62 -0.07 -5.78
C TYR A 80 -6.63 0.74 -4.95
N ASP A 81 -7.51 0.07 -4.22
CA ASP A 81 -8.42 0.75 -3.28
C ASP A 81 -7.64 1.41 -2.14
N CYS A 82 -6.59 0.77 -1.62
CA CYS A 82 -5.69 1.39 -0.64
C CYS A 82 -5.01 2.65 -1.19
N ALA A 83 -4.56 2.62 -2.45
CA ALA A 83 -3.94 3.77 -3.11
C ALA A 83 -4.91 4.93 -3.33
N LYS A 84 -6.16 4.65 -3.70
CA LYS A 84 -7.24 5.66 -3.81
C LYS A 84 -7.52 6.31 -2.46
N TRP A 85 -7.76 5.50 -1.43
CA TRP A 85 -8.04 6.01 -0.10
C TRP A 85 -6.88 6.85 0.44
N LEU A 86 -5.63 6.45 0.18
CA LEU A 86 -4.45 7.23 0.58
C LEU A 86 -4.44 8.63 -0.05
N ILE A 87 -4.84 8.75 -1.32
CA ILE A 87 -4.93 10.04 -2.01
C ILE A 87 -5.98 10.92 -1.33
N GLU A 88 -7.19 10.38 -1.10
CA GLU A 88 -8.28 11.10 -0.43
C GLU A 88 -7.84 11.58 0.96
N TYR A 89 -7.25 10.68 1.75
CA TYR A 89 -6.68 11.02 3.06
C TYR A 89 -5.64 12.15 2.96
N CYS A 90 -4.73 12.10 1.99
CA CYS A 90 -3.74 13.17 1.80
C CYS A 90 -4.35 14.49 1.30
N MET A 91 -5.47 14.43 0.57
CA MET A 91 -6.20 15.62 0.14
C MET A 91 -6.87 16.29 1.34
N ASP A 92 -7.68 15.55 2.08
CA ASP A 92 -8.47 16.05 3.21
C ASP A 92 -7.59 16.62 4.32
N ASN A 93 -6.43 15.98 4.56
CA ASN A 93 -5.49 16.39 5.60
C ASN A 93 -4.39 17.33 5.10
N HIS A 94 -4.47 17.81 3.85
CA HIS A 94 -3.47 18.71 3.25
C HIS A 94 -2.02 18.17 3.30
N LEU A 95 -1.87 16.84 3.17
CA LEU A 95 -0.58 16.16 3.21
C LEU A 95 -0.03 15.94 1.80
N SER A 96 1.29 15.80 1.72
CA SER A 96 1.98 15.29 0.52
C SER A 96 1.94 13.76 0.51
N LEU A 97 1.80 13.19 -0.69
CA LEU A 97 1.87 11.75 -0.87
C LEU A 97 3.25 11.21 -0.46
N PRO A 98 3.33 10.06 0.24
CA PRO A 98 4.61 9.39 0.51
C PRO A 98 5.34 9.01 -0.78
N LYS A 99 6.63 8.68 -0.66
CA LYS A 99 7.31 7.93 -1.72
C LYS A 99 6.57 6.61 -1.91
N PHE A 100 6.56 6.06 -3.11
CA PHE A 100 5.89 4.79 -3.34
C PHE A 100 6.59 3.91 -4.36
N TYR A 101 6.38 2.61 -4.20
CA TYR A 101 6.61 1.59 -5.21
C TYR A 101 5.38 0.70 -5.33
N CYS A 102 5.24 0.01 -6.46
CA CYS A 102 4.34 -1.12 -6.56
C CYS A 102 5.18 -2.37 -6.85
N HIS A 103 5.25 -3.25 -5.86
CA HIS A 103 5.96 -4.52 -5.99
C HIS A 103 5.08 -5.60 -6.59
N SER A 104 3.78 -5.34 -6.82
CA SER A 104 2.89 -6.36 -7.35
C SER A 104 3.39 -7.03 -8.62
N MET A 105 3.22 -8.35 -8.67
CA MET A 105 3.48 -9.16 -9.85
C MET A 105 2.32 -9.09 -10.86
N ASN A 106 1.17 -8.51 -10.50
CA ASN A 106 0.07 -8.22 -11.41
C ASN A 106 0.40 -6.98 -12.26
N PRO A 107 0.72 -7.12 -13.56
CA PRO A 107 1.23 -6.00 -14.36
C PRO A 107 0.18 -4.91 -14.59
N VAL A 108 -1.09 -5.29 -14.76
CA VAL A 108 -2.20 -4.34 -14.98
C VAL A 108 -2.50 -3.60 -13.68
N GLY A 109 -2.67 -4.35 -12.58
CA GLY A 109 -2.91 -3.79 -11.25
C GLY A 109 -1.80 -2.84 -10.82
N LYS A 110 -0.54 -3.25 -11.02
CA LYS A 110 0.64 -2.42 -10.79
C LYS A 110 0.61 -1.12 -11.59
N LYS A 111 0.34 -1.22 -12.90
CA LYS A 111 0.29 -0.03 -13.76
C LYS A 111 -0.80 0.94 -13.31
N ASN A 112 -1.97 0.44 -12.92
CA ASN A 112 -3.09 1.25 -12.44
C ASN A 112 -2.74 2.00 -11.15
N ILE A 113 -2.14 1.33 -10.17
CA ILE A 113 -1.67 1.95 -8.92
C ILE A 113 -0.63 3.03 -9.21
N GLU A 114 0.37 2.71 -10.02
CA GLU A 114 1.42 3.68 -10.34
C GLU A 114 0.89 4.91 -11.09
N VAL A 115 0.02 4.73 -12.08
CA VAL A 115 -0.58 5.84 -12.83
C VAL A 115 -1.41 6.73 -11.91
N LEU A 116 -2.24 6.12 -11.05
CA LEU A 116 -3.07 6.84 -10.08
C LEU A 116 -2.20 7.74 -9.18
N LEU A 117 -1.19 7.17 -8.52
CA LEU A 117 -0.33 7.89 -7.57
C LEU A 117 0.57 8.93 -8.27
N LYS A 118 1.08 8.62 -9.48
CA LYS A 118 1.88 9.57 -10.27
C LYS A 118 1.05 10.77 -10.72
N ASN A 119 -0.16 10.54 -11.21
CA ASN A 119 -1.06 11.62 -11.66
C ASN A 119 -1.39 12.58 -10.52
N PHE A 120 -1.70 12.05 -9.32
CA PHE A 120 -1.94 12.89 -8.15
C PHE A 120 -0.73 13.75 -7.76
N LYS A 121 0.48 13.17 -7.81
CA LYS A 121 1.72 13.90 -7.50
C LYS A 121 1.98 15.05 -8.48
N THR A 122 1.62 14.89 -9.76
CA THR A 122 1.76 15.95 -10.76
C THR A 122 0.79 17.11 -10.54
N ILE A 123 -0.43 16.85 -10.04
CA ILE A 123 -1.44 17.91 -9.80
C ILE A 123 -1.05 18.82 -8.63
N LYS A 124 -0.28 18.33 -7.65
CA LYS A 124 0.17 19.11 -6.48
C LYS A 124 1.50 19.84 -6.66
N ASN A 125 2.20 19.66 -7.79
CA ASN A 125 3.43 20.39 -8.14
C ASN A 125 3.10 21.59 -9.03
#